data_AF-A0A2S1R4J1-F1
#
_entry.id   AF-A0A2S1R4J1-F1
#
_cell.length_a   1.000
_cell.length_b   1.000
_cell.length_c   1.000
_cell.angle_alpha   90.00
_cell.angle_beta   90.00
_cell.angle_gamma   90.00
#
_symmetry.space_group_name_H-M   'P 1'
#
loop_
_entity.id
_entity.type
_entity.pdbx_description
1 polymer ?
#
loop_
_entity_poly.entity_id
_entity_poly.type
_entity_poly.pdbx_seq_one_letter_code
_entity_poly.pdbx_strand_id
1 'polypeptide(L)'
;MEIGTYLGEINRDTVLAVKVVIYGSARRHGVADAEIRTVVAHPIVRYGVVPRAEPEAKLIRLVGDTNGGPLIEVVADQIEPDELHVFHAMLLTVAVAREVFDATGGAVDLTDQVTRKQRTRLEET
;
A
#
# COMPACT_ATOMS: atom_id res chain seq x y z
N MET A 1 50.13 22.50 -8.88
CA MET A 1 49.62 21.70 -7.75
C MET A 1 48.13 21.99 -7.68
N GLU A 2 47.34 21.22 -8.44
CA GLU A 2 45.89 21.40 -8.51
C GLU A 2 45.23 20.59 -7.41
N ILE A 3 44.47 21.27 -6.56
CA ILE A 3 43.62 20.68 -5.53
C ILE A 3 42.27 20.36 -6.18
N GLY A 4 42.12 19.11 -6.59
CA GLY A 4 40.87 18.57 -7.12
C GLY A 4 39.85 18.39 -6.00
N THR A 5 38.86 19.27 -5.94
CA THR A 5 37.72 19.16 -5.05
C THR A 5 36.78 18.07 -5.56
N TYR A 6 36.84 16.88 -4.96
CA TYR A 6 35.81 15.85 -5.13
C TYR A 6 34.57 16.27 -4.31
N LEU A 7 33.66 17.01 -4.95
CA LEU A 7 32.27 17.09 -4.50
C LEU A 7 31.53 15.94 -5.19
N GLY A 8 31.48 14.79 -4.51
CA GLY A 8 30.56 13.72 -4.88
C GLY A 8 29.14 14.27 -4.79
N GLU A 9 28.47 14.34 -5.94
CA GLU A 9 27.06 14.68 -6.03
C GLU A 9 26.28 13.70 -5.13
N ILE A 10 25.66 14.23 -4.07
CA ILE A 10 24.71 13.49 -3.26
C ILE A 10 23.49 13.29 -4.16
N ASN A 11 23.39 12.10 -4.77
CA ASN A 11 22.25 11.65 -5.55
C ASN A 11 21.02 11.65 -4.62
N ARG A 12 20.24 12.74 -4.64
CA ARG A 12 19.02 12.91 -3.84
C ARG A 12 17.85 12.04 -4.33
N ASP A 13 18.07 11.22 -5.36
CA ASP A 13 17.04 10.42 -6.04
C ASP A 13 17.07 8.92 -5.72
N THR A 14 17.97 8.44 -4.86
CA THR A 14 17.90 7.05 -4.39
C THR A 14 16.94 6.92 -3.21
N VAL A 15 15.65 7.20 -3.45
CA VAL A 15 14.60 6.53 -2.68
C VAL A 15 14.75 5.05 -3.04
N LEU A 16 15.09 4.20 -2.07
CA LEU A 16 15.16 2.75 -2.29
C LEU A 16 13.86 2.31 -2.96
N ALA A 17 13.92 2.01 -4.26
CA ALA A 17 12.74 1.65 -5.03
C ALA A 17 12.31 0.26 -4.56
N VAL A 18 11.23 0.21 -3.77
CA VAL A 18 10.66 -1.07 -3.33
C VAL A 18 10.26 -1.88 -4.57
N LYS A 19 10.84 -3.06 -4.71
CA LYS A 19 10.46 -4.04 -5.72
C LYS A 19 9.08 -4.59 -5.38
N VAL A 20 8.12 -4.40 -6.29
CA VAL A 20 6.74 -4.86 -6.11
C VAL A 20 6.40 -5.93 -7.14
N VAL A 21 6.21 -7.16 -6.64
CA VAL A 21 5.75 -8.32 -7.40
C VAL A 21 4.24 -8.46 -7.20
N ILE A 22 3.46 -8.35 -8.28
CA ILE A 22 1.97 -8.38 -8.22
C ILE A 22 1.46 -9.69 -8.82
N TYR A 23 0.94 -10.57 -7.98
CA TYR A 23 0.38 -11.84 -8.41
C TYR A 23 -0.99 -11.71 -9.08
N GLY A 24 -1.36 -12.70 -9.91
CA GLY A 24 -2.66 -12.74 -10.59
C GLY A 24 -3.84 -12.64 -9.62
N SER A 25 -3.71 -13.21 -8.42
CA SER A 25 -4.74 -13.15 -7.38
C SER A 25 -5.03 -11.74 -6.88
N ALA A 26 -4.04 -10.84 -6.88
CA ALA A 26 -4.22 -9.47 -6.42
C ALA A 26 -5.18 -8.67 -7.31
N ARG A 27 -5.33 -9.08 -8.58
CA ARG A 27 -6.19 -8.42 -9.57
C ARG A 27 -7.65 -8.91 -9.52
N ARG A 28 -7.96 -9.96 -8.74
CA ARG A 28 -9.29 -10.61 -8.74
C ARG A 28 -10.45 -9.68 -8.41
N HIS A 29 -10.19 -8.58 -7.71
CA HIS A 29 -11.21 -7.62 -7.32
C HIS A 29 -11.21 -6.35 -8.18
N GLY A 30 -10.60 -6.39 -9.38
CA GLY A 30 -10.67 -5.31 -10.35
C GLY A 30 -9.82 -4.09 -10.03
N VAL A 31 -8.82 -4.24 -9.15
CA VAL A 31 -7.82 -3.19 -8.87
C VAL A 31 -6.67 -3.33 -9.86
N ALA A 32 -6.34 -2.24 -10.55
CA ALA A 32 -5.27 -2.23 -11.55
C ALA A 32 -3.87 -2.18 -10.92
N ASP A 33 -2.87 -2.71 -11.61
CA ASP A 33 -1.47 -2.70 -11.15
C ASP A 33 -0.95 -1.31 -10.79
N ALA A 34 -1.34 -0.28 -11.55
CA ALA A 34 -0.96 1.10 -11.28
C ALA A 34 -1.57 1.64 -9.97
N GLU A 35 -2.80 1.25 -9.65
CA GLU A 35 -3.44 1.60 -8.38
C GLU A 35 -2.73 0.89 -7.22
N ILE A 36 -2.42 -0.40 -7.36
CA ILE A 36 -1.67 -1.18 -6.37
C ILE A 36 -0.30 -0.54 -6.12
N ARG A 37 0.45 -0.22 -7.18
CA ARG A 37 1.78 0.41 -7.06
C ARG A 37 1.71 1.77 -6.39
N THR A 38 0.69 2.57 -6.69
CA THR A 38 0.46 3.87 -6.04
C THR A 38 0.24 3.69 -4.54
N VAL A 39 -0.63 2.77 -4.12
CA VAL A 39 -0.87 2.49 -2.69
C VAL A 39 0.38 1.97 -1.99
N VAL A 40 1.18 1.13 -2.66
CA VAL A 40 2.44 0.63 -2.09
C VAL A 40 3.47 1.75 -1.90
N ALA A 41 3.57 2.67 -2.87
CA ALA A 41 4.51 3.79 -2.80
C ALA A 41 4.08 4.88 -1.80
N HIS A 42 2.77 5.12 -1.70
CA HIS A 42 2.20 6.22 -0.92
C HIS A 42 1.01 5.75 -0.06
N PRO A 43 1.23 4.83 0.90
CA PRO A 43 0.16 4.38 1.77
C PRO A 43 -0.27 5.49 2.72
N ILE A 44 -1.58 5.58 2.98
CA ILE A 44 -2.12 6.37 4.10
C ILE A 44 -1.78 5.68 5.42
N VAL A 45 -1.94 4.35 5.46
CA VAL A 45 -1.51 3.52 6.60
C VAL A 45 -0.80 2.26 6.13
N ARG A 46 0.17 1.83 6.92
CA ARG A 46 0.91 0.58 6.75
C ARG A 46 1.06 -0.09 8.11
N TYR A 47 0.65 -1.34 8.23
CA TYR A 47 0.79 -2.09 9.48
C TYR A 47 0.91 -3.60 9.23
N GLY A 48 1.52 -4.31 10.19
CA GLY A 48 1.65 -5.76 10.15
C GLY A 48 0.33 -6.45 10.47
N VAL A 49 0.06 -7.58 9.82
CA VAL A 49 -1.09 -8.44 10.09
C VAL A 49 -0.57 -9.81 10.52
N VAL A 50 -1.19 -10.40 11.54
CA VAL A 50 -0.81 -11.74 12.00
C VAL A 50 -1.25 -12.77 10.95
N PRO A 51 -0.34 -13.58 10.38
CA PRO A 51 -0.70 -14.63 9.45
C PRO A 51 -1.54 -15.71 10.15
N ARG A 52 -2.58 -16.21 9.47
CA ARG A 52 -3.43 -17.28 10.01
C ARG A 52 -3.00 -18.69 9.55
N ALA A 53 -2.37 -18.79 8.38
CA ALA A 53 -2.02 -20.06 7.75
C ALA A 53 -0.52 -20.34 7.76
N GLU A 54 0.30 -19.31 7.52
CA GLU A 54 1.75 -19.43 7.38
C GLU A 54 2.45 -18.55 8.44
N PRO A 55 2.83 -19.10 9.61
CA PRO A 55 3.34 -18.31 10.75
C PRO A 55 4.58 -17.47 10.44
N GLU A 56 5.39 -17.90 9.46
CA GLU A 56 6.63 -17.23 9.06
C GLU A 56 6.41 -16.08 8.07
N ALA A 57 5.20 -15.94 7.52
CA ALA A 57 4.90 -14.88 6.57
C ALA A 57 4.93 -13.50 7.25
N LYS A 58 5.52 -12.50 6.59
CA LYS A 58 5.58 -11.12 7.10
C LYS A 58 4.52 -10.31 6.41
N LEU A 59 3.27 -10.57 6.79
CA LEU A 59 2.13 -9.92 6.15
C LEU A 59 2.04 -8.46 6.55
N ILE A 60 1.98 -7.61 5.53
CA ILE A 60 1.76 -6.18 5.66
C ILE A 60 0.46 -5.83 4.94
N ARG A 61 -0.39 -5.05 5.62
CA ARG A 61 -1.51 -4.37 4.99
C ARG A 61 -1.16 -2.91 4.76
N LEU A 62 -1.46 -2.44 3.57
CA LEU A 62 -1.37 -1.05 3.16
C LEU A 62 -2.75 -0.59 2.74
N VAL A 63 -3.13 0.62 3.14
CA VAL A 63 -4.37 1.26 2.68
C VAL A 63 -4.02 2.64 2.15
N GLY A 64 -4.57 2.98 0.99
CA GLY A 64 -4.34 4.26 0.34
C GLY A 64 -5.39 4.55 -0.71
N ASP A 65 -5.23 5.65 -1.44
CA ASP A 65 -6.01 5.96 -2.62
C ASP A 65 -5.11 6.42 -3.78
N THR A 66 -5.71 6.55 -4.95
CA THR A 66 -5.08 7.15 -6.12
C THR A 66 -5.56 8.59 -6.27
N ASN A 67 -4.78 9.53 -5.75
CA ASN A 67 -5.04 10.98 -5.85
C ASN A 67 -6.44 11.39 -5.35
N GLY A 68 -6.85 10.91 -4.17
CA GLY A 68 -8.16 11.22 -3.58
C GLY A 68 -9.31 10.37 -4.11
N GLY A 69 -9.02 9.39 -4.98
CA GLY A 69 -9.97 8.40 -5.47
C GLY A 69 -10.44 7.39 -4.40
N PRO A 70 -11.06 6.27 -4.83
CA PRO A 70 -11.52 5.22 -3.94
C PRO A 70 -10.40 4.67 -3.06
N LEU A 71 -10.70 4.40 -1.78
CA LEU A 71 -9.76 3.75 -0.89
C LEU A 71 -9.57 2.29 -1.30
N ILE A 72 -8.32 1.85 -1.31
CA ILE A 72 -7.88 0.52 -1.72
C ILE A 72 -7.09 -0.09 -0.57
N GLU A 73 -7.44 -1.32 -0.24
CA GLU A 73 -6.63 -2.22 0.58
C GLU A 73 -5.68 -3.01 -0.33
N VAL A 74 -4.42 -3.09 0.08
CA VAL A 74 -3.39 -3.97 -0.49
C VAL A 74 -2.81 -4.82 0.63
N VAL A 75 -2.73 -6.13 0.43
CA VAL A 75 -2.04 -7.06 1.33
C VAL A 75 -0.88 -7.72 0.59
N ALA A 76 0.28 -7.67 1.23
CA ALA A 76 1.52 -8.21 0.69
C ALA A 76 2.26 -9.03 1.74
N ASP A 77 3.07 -9.98 1.27
CA ASP A 77 4.12 -10.59 2.06
C ASP A 77 5.42 -9.82 1.84
N GLN A 78 6.14 -9.49 2.92
CA GLN A 78 7.41 -8.80 2.87
C GLN A 78 8.56 -9.83 2.91
N ILE A 79 9.13 -10.11 1.74
CA ILE A 79 10.20 -11.09 1.60
C ILE A 79 11.54 -10.50 2.06
N GLU A 80 11.84 -9.28 1.60
CA GLU A 80 13.03 -8.50 1.97
C GLU A 80 12.61 -7.07 2.37
N PRO A 81 13.48 -6.27 3.02
CA PRO A 81 13.14 -4.90 3.40
C PRO A 81 12.61 -4.05 2.24
N ASP A 82 13.07 -4.31 1.03
CA ASP A 82 12.74 -3.63 -0.23
C ASP A 82 11.99 -4.51 -1.24
N GLU A 83 11.45 -5.67 -0.85
CA GLU A 83 10.66 -6.54 -1.74
C GLU A 83 9.29 -6.90 -1.15
N LEU A 84 8.22 -6.53 -1.86
CA LEU A 84 6.84 -6.81 -1.50
C LEU A 84 6.15 -7.69 -2.55
N HIS A 85 5.60 -8.80 -2.07
CA HIS A 85 4.83 -9.75 -2.88
C HIS A 85 3.34 -9.54 -2.62
N VAL A 86 2.68 -8.81 -3.52
CA VAL A 86 1.26 -8.47 -3.43
C VAL A 86 0.42 -9.63 -3.94
N PHE A 87 -0.41 -10.20 -3.07
CA PHE A 87 -1.29 -11.32 -3.40
C PHE A 87 -2.78 -10.99 -3.28
N HIS A 88 -3.13 -9.85 -2.67
CA HIS A 88 -4.51 -9.38 -2.53
C HIS A 88 -4.59 -7.86 -2.64
N ALA A 89 -5.56 -7.37 -3.40
CA ALA A 89 -5.96 -5.97 -3.41
C ALA A 89 -7.46 -5.86 -3.67
N MET A 90 -8.12 -4.93 -3.00
CA MET A 90 -9.54 -4.64 -3.19
C MET A 90 -9.89 -3.23 -2.76
N LEU A 91 -11.08 -2.75 -3.13
CA LEU A 91 -11.64 -1.55 -2.52
C LEU A 91 -11.81 -1.75 -1.01
N LEU A 92 -11.42 -0.76 -0.21
CA LEU A 92 -11.40 -0.84 1.25
C LEU A 92 -12.79 -1.04 1.83
N THR A 93 -13.07 -2.15 2.49
CA THR A 93 -14.40 -2.36 3.10
C THR A 93 -14.55 -1.60 4.43
N VAL A 94 -15.80 -1.39 4.88
CA VAL A 94 -16.07 -0.81 6.21
C VAL A 94 -15.45 -1.66 7.32
N ALA A 95 -15.48 -2.99 7.17
CA ALA A 95 -14.86 -3.90 8.13
C ALA A 95 -13.35 -3.64 8.25
N VAL A 96 -12.66 -3.52 7.12
CA VAL A 96 -11.21 -3.25 7.13
C VAL A 96 -10.90 -1.82 7.58
N ALA A 97 -11.75 -0.83 7.26
CA ALA A 97 -11.60 0.52 7.80
C ALA A 97 -11.69 0.56 9.34
N ARG A 98 -12.53 -0.27 9.95
CA ARG A 98 -12.56 -0.43 11.42
C ARG A 98 -11.28 -1.08 11.93
N GLU A 99 -10.78 -2.10 11.23
CA GLU A 99 -9.48 -2.70 11.58
C GLU A 99 -8.32 -1.68 11.48
N VAL A 100 -8.37 -0.73 10.55
CA VAL A 100 -7.41 0.38 10.48
C VAL A 100 -7.50 1.28 11.71
N PHE A 101 -8.72 1.64 12.12
CA PHE A 101 -8.94 2.45 13.32
C PHE A 101 -8.33 1.78 14.55
N ASP A 102 -8.62 0.49 14.74
CA ASP A 102 -8.08 -0.29 15.85
C ASP A 102 -6.54 -0.42 15.77
N ALA A 103 -6.00 -0.77 14.60
CA ALA A 103 -4.57 -0.95 14.39
C ALA A 103 -3.76 0.34 14.57
N THR A 104 -4.37 1.50 14.36
CA THR A 104 -3.75 2.81 14.55
C THR A 104 -3.99 3.40 15.95
N GLY A 105 -4.61 2.64 16.87
CA GLY A 105 -4.96 3.14 18.20
C GLY A 105 -5.95 4.31 18.16
N GLY A 106 -6.79 4.37 17.13
CA GLY A 106 -7.76 5.42 16.90
C GLY A 106 -7.24 6.67 16.18
N ALA A 107 -6.00 6.68 15.71
CA ALA A 107 -5.40 7.85 15.05
C ALA A 107 -5.95 8.08 13.62
N VAL A 108 -6.39 7.02 12.93
CA VAL A 108 -6.89 7.10 11.56
C VAL A 108 -8.26 6.42 11.46
N ASP A 109 -9.31 7.21 11.25
CA ASP A 109 -10.66 6.71 10.95
C ASP A 109 -10.98 6.90 9.46
N LEU A 110 -11.15 5.79 8.75
CA LEU A 110 -11.51 5.77 7.34
C LEU A 110 -12.97 5.37 7.09
N THR A 111 -13.75 5.07 8.14
CA THR A 111 -15.09 4.48 8.00
C THR A 111 -16.05 5.39 7.24
N ASP A 112 -16.01 6.70 7.49
CA ASP A 112 -16.81 7.71 6.78
C ASP A 112 -16.41 7.86 5.30
N GLN A 113 -15.15 7.60 4.98
CA GLN A 113 -14.59 7.79 3.64
C GLN A 113 -14.92 6.61 2.72
N VAL A 114 -14.98 5.38 3.27
CA VAL A 114 -15.36 4.17 2.53
C VAL A 114 -16.69 4.39 1.80
N THR A 115 -17.72 4.83 2.53
CA THR A 115 -19.08 4.97 2.00
C THR A 115 -19.21 6.08 0.95
N ARG A 116 -18.45 7.18 1.09
CA ARG A 116 -18.52 8.32 0.17
C ARG A 116 -17.72 8.08 -1.11
N LYS A 117 -16.48 7.64 -0.99
CA LYS A 117 -15.56 7.51 -2.14
C LYS A 117 -15.82 6.26 -2.99
N GLN A 118 -16.44 5.21 -2.43
CA GLN A 118 -16.77 3.99 -3.19
C GLN A 118 -18.03 4.12 -4.03
N ARG A 119 -18.95 5.00 -3.64
CA ARG A 119 -20.17 5.28 -4.41
C ARG A 119 -19.83 5.86 -5.78
N THR A 120 -18.86 6.76 -5.83
CA THR A 120 -18.37 7.39 -7.07
C THR A 120 -17.84 6.38 -8.09
N ARG A 121 -17.11 5.33 -7.65
CA ARG A 121 -16.59 4.31 -8.59
C ARG A 121 -17.69 3.43 -9.20
N LEU A 122 -18.78 3.19 -8.47
CA LEU A 122 -19.94 2.43 -8.96
C LEU A 122 -20.82 3.25 -9.91
N GLU A 123 -20.74 4.58 -9.85
CA GLU A 123 -21.49 5.49 -10.74
C GLU A 123 -20.76 5.75 -12.07
N GLU A 124 -19.45 5.46 -12.15
CA GLU A 124 -18.59 5.67 -13.32
C GLU A 124 -18.38 4.40 -14.19
N THR A 125 -18.93 3.25 -13.78
CA THR A 125 -18.92 1.97 -14.51
C THR A 125 -20.30 1.58 -15.01
#